data_AF-A0A545TLN3-F1
#
_entry.id   AF-A0A545TLN3-F1
#
_cell.length_a   1.000
_cell.length_b   1.000
_cell.length_c   1.000
_cell.angle_alpha   90.00
_cell.angle_beta   90.00
_cell.angle_gamma   90.00
#
_symmetry.space_group_name_H-M   'P 1'
#
loop_
_entity.id
_entity.type
_entity.pdbx_description
1 polymer ?
#
loop_
_entity_poly.entity_id
_entity_poly.type
_entity_poly.pdbx_seq_one_letter_code
_entity_poly.pdbx_strand_id
1 'polypeptide(L)'
;MHLLKSVHKWLSLVIAIQLGLWLLSGLVFNILDPQQVSGEALSAKPTAATIANAGPLLNHQDIIALYGQGAVRDINLHTLLGRSVYRVTLPDRIDLYDAGTGARLVVTATLARQIAQRDYLGNPADIASISKIQAPTLETRRHRGPVWQVAIDDRANTTLYISAEDGDLLERRNDTWRLFDFFWMLHIMDYRGRQDFNHLLVIVAAFGCLWLAISGCILLVNSFSLPGSGFLTRRRRRTVPVQVYNQTGSLARELRLPTGATLIDALAQQGIELPSLCGGGGNCGQCLVRIQAEAPVSADDRRLIATERLAAGYRLACRQRVDNPIAVELAGAPTTGSRRIGIEK
;
A
#
# COMPACT_ATOMS: atom_id res chain seq x y z
N MET A 1 15.81 18.37 -15.80
CA MET A 1 16.28 16.99 -15.51
C MET A 1 16.60 16.74 -14.04
N HIS A 2 17.39 17.59 -13.36
CA HIS A 2 17.79 17.37 -11.95
C HIS A 2 16.61 17.39 -10.95
N LEU A 3 15.69 18.36 -11.10
CA LEU A 3 14.49 18.44 -10.27
C LEU A 3 13.64 17.17 -10.38
N LEU A 4 13.36 16.70 -11.61
CA LEU A 4 12.62 15.46 -11.87
C LEU A 4 13.26 14.26 -11.16
N LYS A 5 14.58 14.09 -11.27
CA LYS A 5 15.31 13.00 -10.59
C LYS A 5 15.21 13.10 -9.07
N SER A 6 15.30 14.31 -8.52
CA SER A 6 15.20 14.53 -7.08
C SER A 6 13.80 14.20 -6.55
N VAL A 7 12.77 14.75 -7.19
CA VAL A 7 11.36 14.50 -6.82
C VAL A 7 11.03 13.02 -6.99
N HIS A 8 11.43 12.39 -8.09
CA HIS A 8 11.26 10.95 -8.31
C HIS A 8 11.89 10.14 -7.18
N LYS A 9 13.17 10.37 -6.87
CA LYS A 9 13.86 9.64 -5.81
C LYS A 9 13.15 9.72 -4.46
N TRP A 10 12.76 10.92 -4.03
CA TRP A 10 12.16 11.11 -2.71
C TRP A 10 10.70 10.66 -2.65
N LEU A 11 9.92 10.90 -3.70
CA LEU A 11 8.55 10.39 -3.77
C LEU A 11 8.54 8.86 -3.85
N SER A 12 9.46 8.26 -4.61
CA SER A 12 9.64 6.80 -4.65
C SER A 12 9.89 6.22 -3.28
N LEU A 13 10.67 6.87 -2.41
CA LEU A 13 10.92 6.39 -1.06
C LEU A 13 9.62 6.35 -0.23
N VAL A 14 8.85 7.44 -0.24
CA VAL A 14 7.58 7.53 0.50
C VAL A 14 6.58 6.48 -0.01
N ILE A 15 6.41 6.39 -1.34
CA ILE A 15 5.49 5.43 -1.95
C ILE A 15 5.97 4.00 -1.75
N ALA A 16 7.27 3.72 -1.77
CA ALA A 16 7.80 2.38 -1.52
C ALA A 16 7.52 1.91 -0.08
N ILE A 17 7.64 2.79 0.91
CA ILE A 17 7.27 2.47 2.30
C ILE A 17 5.77 2.13 2.36
N GLN A 18 4.92 2.96 1.77
CA GLN A 18 3.47 2.72 1.76
C GLN A 18 3.11 1.43 1.01
N LEU A 19 3.74 1.15 -0.14
CA LEU A 19 3.57 -0.08 -0.89
C LEU A 19 4.05 -1.29 -0.10
N GLY A 20 5.12 -1.16 0.69
CA GLY A 20 5.59 -2.20 1.61
C GLY A 20 4.54 -2.55 2.67
N LEU A 21 3.91 -1.54 3.28
CA LEU A 21 2.78 -1.75 4.21
C LEU A 21 1.58 -2.40 3.52
N TRP A 22 1.29 -2.00 2.27
CA TRP A 22 0.22 -2.57 1.45
C TRP A 22 0.49 -4.05 1.11
N LEU A 23 1.72 -4.40 0.73
CA LEU A 23 2.15 -5.77 0.45
C LEU A 23 2.11 -6.64 1.73
N LEU A 24 2.59 -6.10 2.86
CA LEU A 24 2.56 -6.80 4.14
C LEU A 24 1.13 -7.11 4.59
N SER A 25 0.23 -6.13 4.51
CA SER A 25 -1.19 -6.34 4.84
C SER A 25 -1.86 -7.32 3.87
N GLY A 26 -1.58 -7.22 2.56
CA GLY A 26 -2.05 -8.19 1.57
C GLY A 26 -1.57 -9.61 1.84
N LEU A 27 -0.32 -9.79 2.27
CA LEU A 27 0.23 -11.08 2.69
C LEU A 27 -0.53 -11.63 3.91
N VAL A 28 -0.77 -10.79 4.92
CA VAL A 28 -1.55 -11.18 6.11
C VAL A 28 -2.94 -11.69 5.70
N PHE A 29 -3.64 -11.00 4.79
CA PHE A 29 -4.97 -11.45 4.34
C PHE A 29 -4.96 -12.81 3.66
N ASN A 30 -3.86 -13.19 3.02
CA ASN A 30 -3.72 -14.51 2.39
C ASN A 30 -3.33 -15.62 3.38
N ILE A 31 -2.85 -15.27 4.57
CA ILE A 31 -2.47 -16.21 5.62
C ILE A 31 -3.64 -16.47 6.59
N LEU A 32 -4.46 -15.46 6.85
CA LEU A 32 -5.59 -15.58 7.78
C LEU A 32 -6.72 -16.42 7.18
N ASP A 33 -7.27 -17.31 8.01
CA ASP A 33 -8.44 -18.13 7.67
C ASP A 33 -9.71 -17.25 7.58
N PRO A 34 -10.40 -17.20 6.42
CA PRO A 34 -11.61 -16.40 6.25
C PRO A 34 -12.73 -16.76 7.22
N GLN A 35 -12.88 -18.04 7.58
CA GLN A 35 -13.95 -18.48 8.50
C GLN A 35 -13.67 -18.06 9.95
N GLN A 36 -12.39 -17.93 10.31
CA GLN A 36 -12.00 -17.39 11.61
C GLN A 36 -12.16 -15.87 11.63
N VAL A 37 -11.78 -15.16 10.56
CA VAL A 37 -11.98 -13.70 10.46
C VAL A 37 -13.46 -13.34 10.51
N SER A 38 -14.34 -14.06 9.81
CA SER A 38 -15.79 -13.81 9.87
C SER A 38 -16.42 -14.22 11.21
N GLY A 39 -15.76 -15.08 11.97
CA GLY A 39 -16.31 -15.71 13.18
C GLY A 39 -17.32 -16.82 12.89
N GLU A 40 -17.50 -17.20 11.62
CA GLU A 40 -18.41 -18.27 11.21
C GLU A 40 -17.99 -19.64 11.74
N ALA A 41 -16.69 -19.86 11.99
CA ALA A 41 -16.17 -21.10 12.55
C ALA A 41 -16.79 -21.44 13.93
N LEU A 42 -17.25 -20.43 14.69
CA LEU A 42 -17.90 -20.58 15.99
C LEU A 42 -19.42 -20.33 15.92
N SER A 43 -19.97 -20.16 14.72
CA SER A 43 -21.41 -20.06 14.51
C SER A 43 -22.03 -21.44 14.47
N ALA A 44 -23.02 -21.67 15.33
CA ALA A 44 -23.94 -22.78 15.21
C ALA A 44 -24.62 -22.71 13.84
N LYS A 45 -24.70 -23.86 13.15
CA LYS A 45 -25.39 -23.92 11.87
C LYS A 45 -26.90 -23.73 12.11
N PRO A 46 -27.59 -22.94 11.28
CA PRO A 46 -29.04 -22.82 11.37
C PRO A 46 -29.66 -24.21 11.30
N THR A 47 -30.28 -24.65 12.40
CA THR A 47 -31.07 -25.87 12.38
C THR A 47 -32.41 -25.52 11.73
N ALA A 48 -32.91 -26.37 10.84
CA ALA A 48 -34.22 -26.16 10.22
C ALA A 48 -35.28 -25.99 11.31
N ALA A 49 -35.78 -24.76 11.47
CA ALA A 49 -36.82 -24.47 12.42
C ALA A 49 -38.15 -24.89 11.78
N THR A 50 -38.85 -25.84 12.39
CA THR A 50 -40.25 -26.05 12.07
C THR A 50 -40.99 -24.77 12.41
N ILE A 51 -41.66 -24.16 11.44
CA ILE A 51 -42.60 -23.08 11.70
C ILE A 51 -43.75 -23.72 12.48
N ALA A 52 -43.65 -23.72 13.81
CA ALA A 52 -44.74 -24.15 14.65
C ALA A 52 -45.95 -23.27 14.30
N ASN A 53 -47.12 -23.89 14.06
CA ASN A 53 -48.37 -23.14 13.92
C ASN A 53 -48.58 -22.33 15.20
N ALA A 54 -48.20 -21.05 15.14
CA ALA A 54 -48.20 -20.14 16.27
C ALA A 54 -49.60 -19.60 16.54
N GLY A 55 -50.59 -20.48 16.71
CA GLY A 55 -51.99 -20.08 16.94
C GLY A 55 -52.52 -19.06 15.92
N PRO A 56 -53.63 -18.37 16.23
CA PRO A 56 -54.03 -17.18 15.47
C PRO A 56 -53.05 -16.04 15.77
N LEU A 57 -52.38 -15.54 14.73
CA LEU A 57 -51.58 -14.34 14.81
C LEU A 57 -52.49 -13.10 14.73
N LEU A 58 -52.11 -12.03 15.41
CA LEU A 58 -52.69 -10.71 15.18
C LEU A 58 -52.50 -10.30 13.73
N ASN A 59 -53.49 -9.61 13.17
CA ASN A 59 -53.36 -9.11 11.82
C ASN A 59 -52.58 -7.78 11.82
N HIS A 60 -52.16 -7.32 10.63
CA HIS A 60 -51.43 -6.05 10.51
C HIS A 60 -52.25 -4.84 10.98
N GLN A 61 -53.59 -4.86 10.86
CA GLN A 61 -54.46 -3.76 11.32
C GLN A 61 -54.44 -3.63 12.83
N ASP A 62 -54.44 -4.74 13.57
CA ASP A 62 -54.37 -4.77 15.03
C ASP A 62 -53.05 -4.11 15.52
N ILE A 63 -51.95 -4.37 14.82
CA ILE A 63 -50.64 -3.76 15.12
C ILE A 63 -50.61 -2.28 14.71
N ILE A 64 -51.16 -1.92 13.55
CA ILE A 64 -51.25 -0.52 13.09
C ILE A 64 -52.08 0.31 14.06
N ALA A 65 -53.16 -0.25 14.60
CA ALA A 65 -54.04 0.44 15.56
C ALA A 65 -53.31 0.91 16.82
N LEU A 66 -52.23 0.24 17.23
CA LEU A 66 -51.39 0.66 18.37
C LEU A 66 -50.71 2.03 18.17
N TYR A 67 -50.53 2.45 16.91
CA TYR A 67 -49.86 3.70 16.56
C TYR A 67 -50.83 4.83 16.21
N GLY A 68 -52.13 4.56 16.09
CA GLY A 68 -53.13 5.56 15.72
C GLY A 68 -52.81 6.27 14.39
N GLN A 69 -52.55 7.58 14.45
CA GLN A 69 -52.15 8.42 13.31
C GLN A 69 -50.63 8.47 13.09
N GLY A 70 -49.84 7.68 13.84
CA GLY A 70 -48.39 7.65 13.74
C GLY A 70 -47.90 7.13 12.38
N ALA A 71 -46.79 7.66 11.90
CA ALA A 71 -46.18 7.22 10.65
C ALA A 71 -45.48 5.87 10.85
N VAL A 72 -46.14 4.78 10.47
CA VAL A 72 -45.51 3.47 10.33
C VAL A 72 -44.94 3.35 8.92
N ARG A 73 -43.65 3.07 8.79
CA ARG A 73 -43.01 2.90 7.47
C ARG A 73 -43.21 1.49 6.95
N ASP A 74 -43.08 0.51 7.83
CA ASP A 74 -43.03 -0.90 7.45
C ASP A 74 -43.38 -1.79 8.66
N ILE A 75 -44.04 -2.92 8.40
CA ILE A 75 -44.35 -3.96 9.39
C ILE A 75 -43.98 -5.30 8.77
N ASN A 76 -43.04 -6.00 9.41
CA ASN A 76 -42.57 -7.30 8.96
C ASN A 76 -42.72 -8.35 10.07
N LEU A 77 -43.21 -9.53 9.71
CA LEU A 77 -43.23 -10.70 10.61
C LEU A 77 -41.91 -11.47 10.47
N HIS A 78 -41.20 -11.68 11.56
CA HIS A 78 -40.01 -12.53 11.58
C HIS A 78 -40.01 -13.50 12.77
N THR A 79 -39.08 -14.45 12.77
CA THR A 79 -38.92 -15.44 13.85
C THR A 79 -37.74 -15.08 14.74
N LEU A 80 -38.00 -14.81 16.02
CA LEU A 80 -36.97 -14.56 17.03
C LEU A 80 -37.01 -15.66 18.11
N LEU A 81 -35.94 -16.47 18.20
CA LEU A 81 -35.86 -17.64 19.09
C LEU A 81 -37.07 -18.59 19.00
N GLY A 82 -37.59 -18.79 17.79
CA GLY A 82 -38.77 -19.64 17.56
C GLY A 82 -40.12 -18.99 17.83
N ARG A 83 -40.15 -17.71 18.25
CA ARG A 83 -41.36 -16.92 18.43
C ARG A 83 -41.62 -16.06 17.20
N SER A 84 -42.89 -15.96 16.81
CA SER A 84 -43.34 -15.02 15.77
C SER A 84 -43.40 -13.60 16.36
N VAL A 85 -42.63 -12.68 15.79
CA VAL A 85 -42.49 -11.29 16.27
C VAL A 85 -42.73 -10.33 15.10
N TYR A 86 -43.59 -9.35 15.33
CA TYR A 86 -43.76 -8.21 14.43
C TYR A 86 -42.67 -7.17 14.71
N ARG A 87 -41.89 -6.86 13.66
CA ARG A 87 -40.98 -5.72 13.59
C ARG A 87 -41.71 -4.56 12.96
N VAL A 88 -41.92 -3.50 13.72
CA VAL A 88 -42.53 -2.26 13.25
C VAL A 88 -41.46 -1.20 13.09
N THR A 89 -41.24 -0.75 11.86
CA THR A 89 -40.24 0.26 11.53
C THR A 89 -40.91 1.65 11.52
N LEU A 90 -40.44 2.52 12.40
CA LEU A 90 -40.82 3.93 12.47
C LEU A 90 -39.74 4.82 11.84
N PRO A 91 -39.96 6.13 11.68
CA PRO A 91 -38.96 7.03 11.14
C PRO A 91 -37.65 7.10 11.93
N ASP A 92 -37.72 6.88 13.24
CA ASP A 92 -36.65 7.11 14.23
C ASP A 92 -36.21 5.84 15.00
N ARG A 93 -37.03 4.79 15.02
CA ARG A 93 -36.79 3.58 15.82
C ARG A 93 -37.48 2.34 15.27
N ILE A 94 -37.19 1.19 15.87
CA ILE A 94 -37.89 -0.07 15.66
C ILE A 94 -38.56 -0.48 16.97
N ASP A 95 -39.82 -0.91 16.87
CA ASP A 95 -40.57 -1.50 17.98
C ASP A 95 -40.92 -2.96 17.64
N LEU A 96 -40.79 -3.85 18.63
CA LEU A 96 -41.10 -5.28 18.49
C LEU A 96 -42.36 -5.65 19.26
N TYR A 97 -43.18 -6.53 18.69
CA TYR A 97 -44.37 -7.08 19.34
C TYR A 97 -44.47 -8.59 19.13
N ASP A 98 -44.85 -9.32 20.17
CA ASP A 98 -45.20 -10.72 20.03
C ASP A 98 -46.45 -10.86 19.14
N ALA A 99 -46.35 -11.66 18.09
CA ALA A 99 -47.37 -11.71 17.05
C ALA A 99 -48.66 -12.43 17.47
N GLY A 100 -48.63 -13.24 18.53
CA GLY A 100 -49.84 -13.90 19.05
C GLY A 100 -50.56 -13.06 20.11
N THR A 101 -49.81 -12.38 20.97
CA THR A 101 -50.36 -11.64 22.13
C THR A 101 -50.47 -10.13 21.92
N GLY A 102 -49.70 -9.57 20.98
CA GLY A 102 -49.57 -8.12 20.81
C GLY A 102 -48.78 -7.44 21.92
N ALA A 103 -48.17 -8.20 22.83
CA ALA A 103 -47.34 -7.65 23.89
C ALA A 103 -46.05 -7.06 23.31
N ARG A 104 -45.69 -5.85 23.75
CA ARG A 104 -44.43 -5.21 23.35
C ARG A 104 -43.24 -6.04 23.85
N LEU A 105 -42.31 -6.34 22.95
CA LEU A 105 -41.09 -7.07 23.22
C LEU A 105 -39.91 -6.09 23.28
N VAL A 106 -39.04 -6.27 24.26
CA VAL A 106 -37.78 -5.52 24.37
C VAL A 106 -36.64 -6.51 24.41
N VAL A 107 -35.58 -6.23 23.64
CA VAL A 107 -34.35 -7.04 23.68
C VAL A 107 -33.61 -6.74 24.98
N THR A 108 -33.91 -7.53 26.00
CA THR A 108 -33.24 -7.48 27.32
C THR A 108 -31.90 -8.21 27.27
N ALA A 109 -31.06 -8.01 28.29
CA ALA A 109 -29.82 -8.78 28.45
C ALA A 109 -30.07 -10.30 28.48
N THR A 110 -31.20 -10.73 29.06
CA THR A 110 -31.61 -12.14 29.08
C THR A 110 -31.94 -12.65 27.68
N LEU A 111 -32.67 -11.87 26.88
CA LEU A 111 -32.98 -12.24 25.50
C LEU A 111 -31.71 -12.26 24.63
N ALA A 112 -30.83 -11.27 24.78
CA ALA A 112 -29.53 -11.23 24.11
C ALA A 112 -28.66 -12.44 24.48
N ARG A 113 -28.67 -12.87 25.76
CA ARG A 113 -28.01 -14.11 26.19
C ARG A 113 -28.54 -15.32 25.43
N GLN A 114 -29.86 -15.49 25.34
CA GLN A 114 -30.45 -16.63 24.64
C GLN A 114 -30.14 -16.63 23.14
N ILE A 115 -30.13 -15.45 22.50
CA ILE A 115 -29.71 -15.28 21.11
C ILE A 115 -28.26 -15.71 20.93
N ALA A 116 -27.36 -15.24 21.80
CA ALA A 116 -25.95 -15.64 21.81
C ALA A 116 -25.76 -17.14 22.02
N GLN A 117 -26.47 -17.76 22.97
CA GLN A 117 -26.37 -19.20 23.25
C GLN A 117 -26.87 -20.08 22.11
N ARG A 118 -27.88 -19.61 21.36
CA ARG A 118 -28.35 -20.31 20.16
C ARG A 118 -27.35 -20.22 19.03
N ASP A 119 -26.67 -19.08 18.92
CA ASP A 119 -25.74 -18.80 17.82
C ASP A 119 -24.34 -19.35 18.06
N TYR A 120 -23.87 -19.40 19.30
CA TYR A 120 -22.51 -19.83 19.62
C TYR A 120 -22.41 -21.36 19.66
N LEU A 121 -21.47 -21.92 18.90
CA LEU A 121 -21.24 -23.37 18.84
C LEU A 121 -20.51 -23.92 20.09
N GLY A 122 -19.78 -23.07 20.81
CA GLY A 122 -19.02 -23.48 22.00
C GLY A 122 -19.90 -23.67 23.24
N ASN A 123 -19.29 -23.73 24.43
CA ASN A 123 -20.03 -23.96 25.66
C ASN A 123 -20.81 -22.70 26.08
N PRO A 124 -22.16 -22.75 26.22
CA PRO A 124 -22.97 -21.62 26.66
C PRO A 124 -22.61 -21.04 28.03
N ALA A 125 -21.91 -21.81 28.87
CA ALA A 125 -21.44 -21.36 30.18
C ALA A 125 -20.26 -20.39 30.10
N ASP A 126 -19.61 -20.28 28.95
CA ASP A 126 -18.42 -19.43 28.74
C ASP A 126 -18.81 -17.95 28.52
N ILE A 127 -20.09 -17.59 28.55
CA ILE A 127 -20.53 -16.20 28.45
C ILE A 127 -20.11 -15.44 29.72
N ALA A 128 -19.03 -14.67 29.61
CA ALA A 128 -18.42 -13.94 30.71
C ALA A 128 -19.19 -12.66 31.07
N SER A 129 -19.63 -11.89 30.08
CA SER A 129 -20.34 -10.63 30.34
C SER A 129 -21.29 -10.24 29.22
N ILE A 130 -22.32 -9.47 29.61
CA ILE A 130 -23.30 -8.89 28.69
C ILE A 130 -23.48 -7.43 29.07
N SER A 131 -23.14 -6.52 28.16
CA SER A 131 -23.26 -5.08 28.38
C SER A 131 -23.98 -4.40 27.22
N LYS A 132 -24.74 -3.34 27.51
CA LYS A 132 -25.40 -2.53 26.48
C LYS A 132 -24.50 -1.36 26.12
N ILE A 133 -24.19 -1.23 24.84
CA ILE A 133 -23.42 -0.12 24.28
C ILE A 133 -24.39 0.75 23.49
N GLN A 134 -24.46 2.04 23.83
CA GLN A 134 -25.39 2.98 23.19
C GLN A 134 -24.86 3.55 21.88
N ALA A 135 -23.53 3.73 21.79
CA ALA A 135 -22.87 4.32 20.62
C ALA A 135 -22.08 3.25 19.84
N PRO A 136 -22.00 3.34 18.50
CA PRO A 136 -21.19 2.43 17.71
C PRO A 136 -19.72 2.44 18.13
N THR A 137 -19.10 1.26 18.16
CA THR A 137 -17.66 1.08 18.39
C THR A 137 -16.94 0.80 17.08
N LEU A 138 -15.61 0.64 17.07
CA LEU A 138 -14.90 0.15 15.89
C LEU A 138 -15.36 -1.27 15.48
N GLU A 139 -15.93 -2.07 16.37
CA GLU A 139 -16.41 -3.40 16.01
C GLU A 139 -17.80 -3.37 15.36
N THR A 140 -18.61 -2.35 15.70
CA THR A 140 -20.01 -2.20 15.27
C THR A 140 -20.31 -0.97 14.40
N ARG A 141 -19.30 -0.18 14.02
CA ARG A 141 -19.37 1.04 13.18
C ARG A 141 -20.17 0.95 11.87
N ARG A 142 -20.47 -0.26 11.37
CA ARG A 142 -21.35 -0.45 10.19
C ARG A 142 -22.82 -0.40 10.55
N HIS A 143 -23.14 -0.46 11.83
CA HIS A 143 -24.49 -0.52 12.37
C HIS A 143 -24.80 0.74 13.17
N ARG A 144 -26.09 1.08 13.22
CA ARG A 144 -26.60 2.21 14.00
C ARG A 144 -27.44 1.68 15.16
N GLY A 145 -27.62 2.55 16.15
CA GLY A 145 -28.42 2.22 17.32
C GLY A 145 -27.65 1.45 18.38
N PRO A 146 -28.31 1.19 19.51
CA PRO A 146 -27.72 0.50 20.64
C PRO A 146 -27.54 -1.00 20.36
N VAL A 147 -26.45 -1.56 20.88
CA VAL A 147 -26.10 -2.98 20.72
C VAL A 147 -25.83 -3.62 22.07
N TRP A 148 -26.17 -4.90 22.20
CA TRP A 148 -25.70 -5.77 23.26
C TRP A 148 -24.38 -6.39 22.85
N GLN A 149 -23.35 -6.17 23.65
CA GLN A 149 -22.07 -6.84 23.55
C GLN A 149 -22.09 -8.05 24.49
N VAL A 150 -21.94 -9.25 23.93
CA VAL A 150 -21.86 -10.51 24.66
C VAL A 150 -20.42 -11.03 24.52
N ALA A 151 -19.64 -10.91 25.58
CA ALA A 151 -18.25 -11.39 25.61
C ALA A 151 -18.21 -12.85 26.08
N ILE A 152 -17.41 -13.66 25.39
CA ILE A 152 -17.24 -15.09 25.64
C ILE A 152 -15.79 -15.31 26.09
N ASP A 153 -15.62 -16.05 27.17
CA ASP A 153 -14.33 -16.49 27.70
C ASP A 153 -13.86 -17.74 26.96
N ASP A 154 -13.52 -17.56 25.69
CA ASP A 154 -12.92 -18.59 24.85
C ASP A 154 -11.52 -18.19 24.40
N ARG A 155 -10.78 -19.15 23.83
CA ARG A 155 -9.40 -18.93 23.37
C ARG A 155 -9.31 -17.84 22.28
N ALA A 156 -10.39 -17.57 21.55
CA ALA A 156 -10.42 -16.61 20.47
C ALA A 156 -10.83 -15.19 20.94
N ASN A 157 -11.16 -15.03 22.23
CA ASN A 157 -11.76 -13.83 22.80
C ASN A 157 -12.98 -13.36 22.00
N THR A 158 -13.90 -14.30 21.75
CA THR A 158 -15.09 -14.06 20.94
C THR A 158 -16.02 -13.04 21.58
N THR A 159 -16.58 -12.17 20.76
CA THR A 159 -17.58 -11.16 21.14
C THR A 159 -18.68 -11.14 20.11
N LEU A 160 -19.91 -11.35 20.57
CA LEU A 160 -21.11 -11.29 19.74
C LEU A 160 -21.80 -9.94 19.95
N TYR A 161 -22.20 -9.30 18.86
CA TYR A 161 -22.95 -8.05 18.90
C TYR A 161 -24.36 -8.27 18.40
N ILE A 162 -25.33 -7.99 19.25
CA ILE A 162 -26.75 -8.19 18.97
C ILE A 162 -27.43 -6.82 19.02
N SER A 163 -28.25 -6.49 18.03
CA SER A 163 -29.06 -5.28 18.03
C SER A 163 -29.97 -5.24 19.26
N ALA A 164 -29.95 -4.13 20.00
CA ALA A 164 -30.85 -3.95 21.13
C ALA A 164 -32.25 -3.48 20.71
N GLU A 165 -32.46 -3.21 19.42
CA GLU A 165 -33.73 -2.74 18.85
C GLU A 165 -34.59 -3.91 18.36
N ASP A 166 -34.00 -4.86 17.62
CA ASP A 166 -34.72 -5.96 16.98
C ASP A 166 -34.17 -7.36 17.28
N GLY A 167 -33.00 -7.47 17.93
CA GLY A 167 -32.43 -8.76 18.32
C GLY A 167 -31.67 -9.46 17.20
N ASP A 168 -31.43 -8.77 16.08
CA ASP A 168 -30.58 -9.29 15.01
C ASP A 168 -29.14 -9.43 15.50
N LEU A 169 -28.52 -10.57 15.18
CA LEU A 169 -27.09 -10.75 15.40
C LEU A 169 -26.33 -9.99 14.32
N LEU A 170 -25.70 -8.89 14.70
CA LEU A 170 -25.06 -7.96 13.78
C LEU A 170 -23.65 -8.41 13.42
N GLU A 171 -22.86 -8.83 14.40
CA GLU A 171 -21.44 -9.12 14.19
C GLU A 171 -20.92 -10.21 15.12
N ARG A 172 -19.97 -11.00 14.61
CA ARG A 172 -19.11 -11.90 15.38
C ARG A 172 -17.68 -11.39 15.28
N ARG A 173 -17.02 -11.22 16.41
CA ARG A 173 -15.67 -10.64 16.50
C ARG A 173 -14.80 -11.50 17.39
N ASN A 174 -13.52 -11.58 17.04
CA ASN A 174 -12.51 -12.33 17.77
C ASN A 174 -11.14 -11.71 17.46
N ASP A 175 -10.09 -12.25 18.07
CA ASP A 175 -8.73 -11.71 17.89
C ASP A 175 -8.21 -11.81 16.45
N THR A 176 -8.60 -12.86 15.71
CA THR A 176 -8.24 -13.00 14.29
C THR A 176 -8.86 -11.87 13.46
N TRP A 177 -10.12 -11.51 13.73
CA TRP A 177 -10.75 -10.35 13.11
C TRP A 177 -10.09 -9.04 13.52
N ARG A 178 -9.69 -8.88 14.80
CA ARG A 178 -9.04 -7.64 15.27
C ARG A 178 -7.68 -7.43 14.60
N LEU A 179 -6.93 -8.52 14.39
CA LEU A 179 -5.69 -8.51 13.62
C LEU A 179 -5.97 -8.15 12.15
N PHE A 180 -6.97 -8.78 11.54
CA PHE A 180 -7.40 -8.45 10.18
C PHE A 180 -7.76 -6.97 10.05
N ASP A 181 -8.57 -6.42 10.96
CA ASP A 181 -9.03 -5.03 10.94
C ASP A 181 -7.88 -4.02 11.10
N PHE A 182 -6.88 -4.36 11.91
CA PHE A 182 -5.67 -3.55 12.02
C PHE A 182 -4.92 -3.47 10.69
N PHE A 183 -4.73 -4.59 10.00
CA PHE A 183 -4.09 -4.58 8.68
C PHE A 183 -4.98 -4.00 7.59
N TRP A 184 -6.31 -4.15 7.70
CA TRP A 184 -7.29 -3.47 6.85
C TRP A 184 -7.12 -1.97 6.92
N MET A 185 -7.05 -1.39 8.13
CA MET A 185 -6.78 0.03 8.35
C MET A 185 -5.52 0.51 7.60
N LEU A 186 -4.42 -0.26 7.68
CA LEU A 186 -3.17 0.07 6.99
C LEU A 186 -3.32 -0.05 5.47
N HIS A 187 -4.02 -1.08 4.99
CA HIS A 187 -4.16 -1.40 3.58
C HIS A 187 -5.00 -0.37 2.82
N ILE A 188 -6.12 0.06 3.41
CA ILE A 188 -7.01 1.07 2.82
C ILE A 188 -6.72 2.50 3.28
N MET A 189 -5.71 2.69 4.14
CA MET A 189 -5.25 3.99 4.67
C MET A 189 -6.38 4.84 5.27
N ASP A 190 -7.42 4.20 5.82
CA ASP A 190 -8.50 4.84 6.57
C ASP A 190 -8.26 4.56 8.06
N TYR A 191 -7.49 5.45 8.68
CA TYR A 191 -7.05 5.32 10.08
C TYR A 191 -8.13 5.63 11.11
N ARG A 192 -9.28 6.17 10.68
CA ARG A 192 -10.36 6.57 11.58
C ARG A 192 -11.58 5.67 11.44
N GLY A 193 -12.16 5.60 10.25
CA GLY A 193 -13.36 4.81 9.99
C GLY A 193 -13.06 3.35 9.70
N ARG A 194 -11.90 3.06 9.10
CA ARG A 194 -11.48 1.77 8.51
C ARG A 194 -12.55 1.11 7.63
N GLN A 195 -13.37 1.88 6.93
CA GLN A 195 -14.54 1.39 6.19
C GLN A 195 -14.47 1.64 4.69
N ASP A 196 -13.97 2.81 4.29
CA ASP A 196 -14.04 3.25 2.91
C ASP A 196 -12.66 3.19 2.26
N PHE A 197 -12.56 2.40 1.20
CA PHE A 197 -11.33 2.30 0.41
C PHE A 197 -11.12 3.53 -0.49
N ASN A 198 -12.16 4.34 -0.74
CA ASN A 198 -12.10 5.59 -1.51
C ASN A 198 -11.62 6.76 -0.64
N HIS A 199 -10.66 6.51 0.25
CA HIS A 199 -10.14 7.49 1.17
C HIS A 199 -9.15 8.45 0.49
N LEU A 200 -9.11 9.72 0.91
CA LEU A 200 -8.26 10.77 0.34
C LEU A 200 -6.78 10.34 0.26
N LEU A 201 -6.28 9.65 1.29
CA LEU A 201 -4.89 9.21 1.32
C LEU A 201 -4.56 8.19 0.23
N VAL A 202 -5.48 7.25 -0.06
CA VAL A 202 -5.33 6.28 -1.14
C VAL A 202 -5.35 6.98 -2.49
N ILE A 203 -6.27 7.94 -2.68
CA ILE A 203 -6.37 8.72 -3.92
C ILE A 203 -5.08 9.50 -4.19
N VAL A 204 -4.54 10.19 -3.18
CA VAL A 204 -3.27 10.93 -3.28
C VAL A 204 -2.11 9.98 -3.58
N ALA A 205 -2.04 8.83 -2.90
CA ALA A 205 -1.02 7.82 -3.14
C ALA A 205 -1.10 7.28 -4.59
N ALA A 206 -2.30 7.04 -5.11
CA ALA A 206 -2.53 6.57 -6.47
C ALA A 206 -2.03 7.58 -7.52
N PHE A 207 -2.32 8.88 -7.34
CA PHE A 207 -1.73 9.93 -8.20
C PHE A 207 -0.20 9.95 -8.10
N GLY A 208 0.35 9.75 -6.91
CA GLY A 208 1.80 9.62 -6.68
C GLY A 208 2.39 8.43 -7.44
N CYS A 209 1.77 7.26 -7.37
CA CYS A 209 2.16 6.05 -8.10
C CYS A 209 2.10 6.26 -9.62
N LEU A 210 1.02 6.87 -10.13
CA LEU A 210 0.89 7.19 -11.55
C LEU A 210 2.01 8.13 -12.02
N TRP A 211 2.27 9.18 -11.26
CA TRP A 211 3.36 10.10 -11.55
C TRP A 211 4.73 9.40 -11.50
N LEU A 212 4.95 8.50 -10.54
CA LEU A 212 6.17 7.69 -10.46
C LEU A 212 6.34 6.76 -11.66
N ALA A 213 5.27 6.14 -12.15
CA ALA A 213 5.30 5.31 -13.35
C ALA A 213 5.71 6.15 -14.58
N ILE A 214 5.05 7.29 -14.80
CA ILE A 214 5.35 8.19 -15.93
C ILE A 214 6.77 8.73 -15.85
N SER A 215 7.16 9.28 -14.70
CA SER A 215 8.51 9.84 -14.51
C SER A 215 9.58 8.75 -14.58
N GLY A 216 9.30 7.53 -14.11
CA GLY A 216 10.14 6.34 -14.26
C GLY A 216 10.36 6.00 -15.73
N CYS A 217 9.31 5.93 -16.55
CA CYS A 217 9.43 5.72 -18.00
C CYS A 217 10.29 6.81 -18.67
N ILE A 218 10.07 8.08 -18.33
CA ILE A 218 10.88 9.20 -18.88
C ILE A 218 12.36 9.05 -18.50
N LEU A 219 12.66 8.72 -17.24
CA LEU A 219 14.02 8.51 -16.76
C LEU A 219 14.66 7.27 -17.40
N LEU A 220 13.90 6.20 -17.58
CA LEU A 220 14.33 4.96 -18.21
C LEU A 220 14.69 5.19 -19.68
N VAL A 221 13.82 5.85 -20.45
CA VAL A 221 14.09 6.23 -21.84
C VAL A 221 15.33 7.10 -21.92
N ASN A 222 15.48 8.09 -21.04
CA ASN A 222 16.68 8.92 -20.99
C ASN A 222 17.95 8.13 -20.59
N SER A 223 17.82 7.01 -19.88
CA SER A 223 18.95 6.15 -19.50
C SER A 223 19.37 5.19 -20.61
N PHE A 224 18.42 4.69 -21.41
CA PHE A 224 18.68 3.82 -22.57
C PHE A 224 18.88 4.56 -23.89
N SER A 225 18.62 5.86 -23.89
CA SER A 225 19.05 6.75 -24.97
C SER A 225 20.59 6.79 -24.96
N LEU A 226 21.21 5.74 -25.49
CA LEU A 226 22.61 5.66 -25.86
C LEU A 226 22.99 6.99 -26.51
N PRO A 227 24.20 7.53 -26.26
CA PRO A 227 24.70 8.66 -27.02
C PRO A 227 24.82 8.27 -28.51
N GLY A 228 23.73 8.35 -29.26
CA GLY A 228 23.66 7.86 -30.65
C GLY A 228 22.28 7.39 -31.14
N SER A 229 21.32 7.00 -30.29
CA SER A 229 20.01 6.46 -30.72
C SER A 229 18.88 7.51 -30.68
N GLY A 230 19.15 8.72 -31.16
CA GLY A 230 18.10 9.70 -31.42
C GLY A 230 17.51 9.48 -32.81
N PHE A 231 16.42 8.70 -32.92
CA PHE A 231 15.67 8.51 -34.17
C PHE A 231 15.13 9.84 -34.76
N LEU A 232 15.11 10.93 -33.97
CA LEU A 232 14.53 12.21 -34.41
C LEU A 232 15.48 13.42 -34.49
N THR A 233 16.77 13.30 -34.17
CA THR A 233 17.73 14.40 -34.42
C THR A 233 19.15 13.90 -34.61
N ARG A 234 19.45 13.39 -35.81
CA ARG A 234 20.84 13.16 -36.26
C ARG A 234 21.52 14.48 -36.62
N ARG A 235 21.64 15.39 -35.65
CA ARG A 235 22.53 16.54 -35.80
C ARG A 235 23.95 16.01 -35.66
N ARG A 236 24.74 16.10 -36.74
CA ARG A 236 26.15 15.68 -36.79
C ARG A 236 26.88 16.34 -35.62
N ARG A 237 27.13 15.59 -34.53
CA ARG A 237 27.80 16.14 -33.34
C ARG A 237 29.20 16.56 -33.75
N ARG A 238 29.60 17.78 -33.40
CA ARG A 238 30.97 18.26 -33.60
C ARG A 238 31.90 17.39 -32.75
N THR A 239 33.07 17.04 -33.27
CA THR A 239 34.10 16.33 -32.51
C THR A 239 35.20 17.29 -32.09
N VAL A 240 35.83 17.00 -30.97
CA VAL A 240 36.91 17.80 -30.40
C VAL A 240 38.15 16.93 -30.25
N PRO A 241 39.35 17.41 -30.61
CA PRO A 241 40.58 16.68 -30.36
C PRO A 241 40.84 16.58 -28.86
N VAL A 242 41.14 15.38 -28.39
CA VAL A 242 41.49 15.06 -27.00
C VAL A 242 42.75 14.23 -27.02
N GLN A 243 43.77 14.71 -26.31
CA GLN A 243 45.04 14.00 -26.16
C GLN A 243 44.97 13.12 -24.92
N VAL A 244 45.25 11.84 -25.08
CA VAL A 244 45.25 10.88 -23.97
C VAL A 244 46.69 10.49 -23.66
N TYR A 245 47.12 10.75 -22.43
CA TYR A 245 48.42 10.43 -21.87
C TYR A 245 48.30 9.20 -20.97
N ASN A 246 49.32 8.34 -20.99
CA ASN A 246 49.42 7.23 -20.05
C ASN A 246 49.95 7.70 -18.69
N GLN A 247 50.05 6.79 -17.73
CA GLN A 247 50.53 7.06 -16.36
C GLN A 247 51.99 7.55 -16.31
N THR A 248 52.78 7.33 -17.36
CA THR A 248 54.17 7.77 -17.44
C THR A 248 54.30 9.14 -18.11
N GLY A 249 53.18 9.82 -18.39
CA GLY A 249 53.16 11.15 -19.00
C GLY A 249 53.47 11.17 -20.50
N SER A 250 53.55 10.02 -21.17
CA SER A 250 53.75 9.93 -22.62
C SER A 250 52.42 9.89 -23.37
N LEU A 251 52.36 10.54 -24.54
CA LEU A 251 51.17 10.58 -25.37
C LEU A 251 50.83 9.18 -25.87
N ALA A 252 49.70 8.63 -25.41
CA ALA A 252 49.24 7.30 -25.77
C ALA A 252 48.38 7.32 -27.05
N ARG A 253 47.48 8.31 -27.18
CA ARG A 253 46.59 8.41 -28.34
C ARG A 253 46.03 9.83 -28.49
N GLU A 254 45.84 10.27 -29.72
CA GLU A 254 45.02 11.45 -30.04
C GLU A 254 43.66 10.98 -30.57
N LEU A 255 42.59 11.42 -29.91
CA LEU A 255 41.23 10.99 -30.18
C LEU A 255 40.36 12.16 -30.58
N ARG A 256 39.40 11.94 -31.48
CA ARG A 256 38.33 12.89 -31.78
C ARG A 256 37.05 12.46 -31.09
N LEU A 257 36.73 13.10 -29.98
CA LEU A 257 35.62 12.74 -29.12
C LEU A 257 34.38 13.62 -29.39
N PRO A 258 33.16 13.09 -29.32
CA PRO A 258 31.95 13.85 -29.59
C PRO A 258 31.67 14.90 -28.51
N THR A 259 31.33 16.13 -28.93
CA THR A 259 31.00 17.23 -28.01
C THR A 259 29.82 16.87 -27.09
N GLY A 260 29.91 17.32 -25.83
CA GLY A 260 28.86 17.16 -24.81
C GLY A 260 28.73 15.75 -24.23
N ALA A 261 29.48 14.76 -24.71
CA ALA A 261 29.59 13.44 -24.07
C ALA A 261 30.37 13.55 -22.75
N THR A 262 30.09 12.63 -21.82
CA THR A 262 30.96 12.49 -20.64
C THR A 262 32.30 11.90 -21.08
N LEU A 263 33.38 12.25 -20.39
CA LEU A 263 34.71 11.79 -20.75
C LEU A 263 34.84 10.26 -20.61
N ILE A 264 34.17 9.65 -19.62
CA ILE A 264 34.16 8.18 -19.45
C ILE A 264 33.50 7.48 -20.64
N ASP A 265 32.33 7.95 -21.09
CA ASP A 265 31.61 7.31 -22.20
C ASP A 265 32.34 7.52 -23.52
N ALA A 266 32.90 8.73 -23.72
CA ALA A 266 33.63 9.07 -24.93
C ALA A 266 34.92 8.26 -25.08
N LEU A 267 35.65 8.04 -23.98
CA LEU A 267 36.84 7.18 -23.97
C LEU A 267 36.48 5.70 -24.18
N ALA A 268 35.42 5.20 -23.55
CA ALA A 268 34.95 3.83 -23.73
C ALA A 268 34.58 3.53 -25.19
N GLN A 269 33.94 4.47 -25.89
CA GLN A 269 33.62 4.34 -27.32
C GLN A 269 34.87 4.23 -28.22
N GLN A 270 36.02 4.71 -27.75
CA GLN A 270 37.31 4.60 -28.44
C GLN A 270 38.15 3.42 -27.93
N GLY A 271 37.54 2.51 -27.15
CA GLY A 271 38.18 1.32 -26.61
C GLY A 271 39.06 1.56 -25.38
N ILE A 272 38.95 2.72 -24.73
CA ILE A 272 39.66 3.04 -23.49
C ILE A 272 38.67 2.95 -22.33
N GLU A 273 38.64 1.80 -21.66
CA GLU A 273 37.78 1.58 -20.50
C GLU A 273 38.46 2.08 -19.22
N LEU A 274 37.77 2.99 -18.52
CA LEU A 274 38.15 3.41 -17.17
C LEU A 274 37.44 2.52 -16.15
N PRO A 275 38.09 2.18 -15.02
CA PRO A 275 37.43 1.45 -13.93
C PRO A 275 36.18 2.20 -13.47
N SER A 276 35.02 1.54 -13.51
CA SER A 276 33.79 2.13 -12.98
C SER A 276 32.79 1.08 -12.48
N LEU A 277 32.54 1.09 -11.17
CA LEU A 277 31.49 0.30 -10.54
C LEU A 277 30.08 0.87 -10.72
N CYS A 278 29.93 2.18 -10.92
CA CYS A 278 28.62 2.84 -10.99
C CYS A 278 28.21 3.27 -12.41
N GLY A 279 28.92 2.81 -13.46
CA GLY A 279 28.58 3.10 -14.86
C GLY A 279 28.43 4.60 -15.19
N GLY A 280 29.27 5.46 -14.59
CA GLY A 280 29.19 6.92 -14.79
C GLY A 280 28.27 7.69 -13.81
N GLY A 281 27.68 6.99 -12.83
CA GLY A 281 26.82 7.55 -11.79
C GLY A 281 27.46 8.54 -10.80
N GLY A 282 28.79 8.71 -10.78
CA GLY A 282 29.48 9.71 -9.95
C GLY A 282 29.50 9.40 -8.45
N ASN A 283 29.35 8.12 -8.07
CA ASN A 283 29.26 7.70 -6.67
C ASN A 283 30.35 6.73 -6.22
N CYS A 284 31.14 6.14 -7.15
CA CYS A 284 32.18 5.15 -6.79
C CYS A 284 33.60 5.70 -6.76
N GLY A 285 33.88 6.85 -7.39
CA GLY A 285 35.21 7.49 -7.37
C GLY A 285 36.28 6.88 -8.28
N GLN A 286 35.96 5.83 -9.03
CA GLN A 286 36.97 5.00 -9.72
C GLN A 286 37.39 5.50 -11.10
N CYS A 287 36.54 6.26 -11.79
CA CYS A 287 36.81 6.75 -13.15
C CYS A 287 37.75 7.97 -13.12
N LEU A 288 38.82 7.87 -12.35
CA LEU A 288 39.68 8.99 -12.01
C LEU A 288 40.65 9.28 -13.15
N VAL A 289 40.74 10.54 -13.53
CA VAL A 289 41.65 11.04 -14.57
C VAL A 289 42.26 12.35 -14.10
N ARG A 290 43.42 12.72 -14.63
CA ARG A 290 44.01 14.04 -14.42
C ARG A 290 43.87 14.85 -15.70
N ILE A 291 43.32 16.05 -15.59
CA ILE A 291 43.16 16.96 -16.72
C ILE A 291 44.25 18.03 -16.63
N GLN A 292 45.04 18.18 -17.69
CA GLN A 292 46.17 19.13 -17.72
C GLN A 292 45.72 20.58 -17.94
N ALA A 293 44.48 20.79 -18.36
CA ALA A 293 43.83 22.10 -18.44
C ALA A 293 42.96 22.38 -17.21
N GLU A 294 42.56 23.64 -17.03
CA GLU A 294 41.63 24.02 -15.98
C GLU A 294 40.25 23.37 -16.23
N ALA A 295 39.87 22.44 -15.34
CA ALA A 295 38.63 21.69 -15.43
C ALA A 295 37.74 21.93 -14.20
N PRO A 296 36.43 22.14 -14.38
CA PRO A 296 35.51 22.42 -13.29
C PRO A 296 35.47 21.25 -12.29
N VAL A 297 35.43 21.58 -11.00
CA VAL A 297 35.29 20.61 -9.91
C VAL A 297 33.81 20.44 -9.58
N SER A 298 33.26 19.24 -9.80
CA SER A 298 31.88 18.91 -9.45
C SER A 298 31.70 18.63 -7.95
N ALA A 299 30.45 18.61 -7.47
CA ALA A 299 30.14 18.23 -6.09
C ALA A 299 30.59 16.80 -5.75
N ASP A 300 30.50 15.88 -6.72
CA ASP A 300 30.96 14.49 -6.56
C ASP A 300 32.48 14.40 -6.49
N ASP A 301 33.19 15.23 -7.27
CA ASP A 301 34.65 15.33 -7.19
C ASP A 301 35.09 15.72 -5.77
N ARG A 302 34.45 16.74 -5.17
CA ARG A 302 34.74 17.18 -3.79
C ARG A 302 34.45 16.13 -2.73
N ARG A 303 33.46 15.26 -2.99
CA ARG A 303 33.04 14.21 -2.05
C ARG A 303 33.94 12.97 -2.11
N LEU A 304 34.49 12.67 -3.28
CA LEU A 304 35.15 11.38 -3.55
C LEU A 304 36.66 11.49 -3.80
N ILE A 305 37.18 12.69 -4.04
CA ILE A 305 38.59 12.93 -4.33
C ILE A 305 39.17 13.80 -3.21
N ALA A 306 40.32 13.40 -2.65
CA ALA A 306 41.06 14.18 -1.67
C ALA A 306 41.46 15.57 -2.21
N THR A 307 41.42 16.60 -1.37
CA THR A 307 41.66 18.00 -1.75
C THR A 307 43.00 18.21 -2.46
N GLU A 308 44.06 17.52 -2.02
CA GLU A 308 45.39 17.56 -2.64
C GLU A 308 45.36 17.07 -4.11
N ARG A 309 44.60 16.00 -4.37
CA ARG A 309 44.45 15.45 -5.72
C ARG A 309 43.59 16.36 -6.59
N LEU A 310 42.57 17.00 -6.02
CA LEU A 310 41.80 18.03 -6.74
C LEU A 310 42.69 19.20 -7.17
N ALA A 311 43.59 19.65 -6.29
CA ALA A 311 44.58 20.68 -6.58
C ALA A 311 45.58 20.23 -7.67
N ALA A 312 45.95 18.95 -7.69
CA ALA A 312 46.82 18.36 -8.73
C ALA A 312 46.11 18.13 -10.09
N GLY A 313 44.81 18.48 -10.22
CA GLY A 313 44.05 18.38 -11.47
C GLY A 313 43.27 17.08 -11.66
N TYR A 314 43.14 16.24 -10.63
CA TYR A 314 42.32 15.02 -10.71
C TYR A 314 40.83 15.33 -10.70
N ARG A 315 40.08 14.64 -11.56
CA ARG A 315 38.63 14.74 -11.71
C ARG A 315 38.03 13.35 -12.00
N LEU A 316 36.74 13.17 -11.72
CA LEU A 316 35.98 12.01 -12.15
C LEU A 316 35.58 12.17 -13.62
N ALA A 317 36.09 11.30 -14.50
CA ALA A 317 35.78 11.33 -15.93
C ALA A 317 34.26 11.27 -16.22
N CYS A 318 33.46 10.64 -15.35
CA CYS A 318 32.01 10.61 -15.49
C CYS A 318 31.29 11.93 -15.19
N ARG A 319 31.98 12.91 -14.61
CA ARG A 319 31.46 14.25 -14.30
C ARG A 319 32.03 15.32 -15.23
N GLN A 320 32.99 14.97 -16.07
CA GLN A 320 33.64 15.87 -17.01
C GLN A 320 33.03 15.74 -18.39
N ARG A 321 32.75 16.87 -19.04
CA ARG A 321 32.20 16.93 -20.40
C ARG A 321 33.30 17.26 -21.40
N VAL A 322 33.23 16.63 -22.57
CA VAL A 322 34.10 16.94 -23.69
C VAL A 322 33.50 18.11 -24.47
N ASP A 323 33.75 19.33 -24.02
CA ASP A 323 33.24 20.53 -24.71
C ASP A 323 34.36 21.28 -25.45
N ASN A 324 35.58 21.23 -24.93
CA ASN A 324 36.77 21.89 -25.47
C ASN A 324 37.94 20.90 -25.61
N PRO A 325 38.98 21.22 -26.41
CA PRO A 325 40.18 20.41 -26.50
C PRO A 325 40.83 20.27 -25.13
N ILE A 326 41.06 19.03 -24.70
CA ILE A 326 41.65 18.73 -23.39
C ILE A 326 42.72 17.66 -23.53
N ALA A 327 43.73 17.74 -22.67
CA ALA A 327 44.72 16.71 -22.44
C ALA A 327 44.39 15.97 -21.15
N VAL A 328 44.25 14.65 -21.24
CA VAL A 328 43.78 13.78 -20.16
C VAL A 328 44.83 12.71 -19.90
N GLU A 329 45.28 12.62 -18.67
CA GLU A 329 46.18 11.58 -18.18
C GLU A 329 45.39 10.53 -17.39
N LEU A 330 45.61 9.25 -17.75
CA LEU A 330 44.92 8.11 -17.13
C LEU A 330 45.52 7.80 -15.75
N ALA A 331 44.69 7.79 -14.69
CA ALA A 331 45.17 7.53 -13.32
C ALA A 331 45.35 6.03 -12.99
N GLY A 332 44.97 5.13 -13.89
CA GLY A 332 45.03 3.67 -13.74
C GLY A 332 45.30 2.97 -15.07
N ALA A 333 45.65 1.68 -15.05
CA ALA A 333 45.98 0.95 -16.28
C ALA A 333 44.69 0.75 -17.07
N PRO A 334 44.61 1.17 -18.36
CA PRO A 334 43.42 0.91 -19.15
C PRO A 334 43.24 -0.60 -19.28
N THR A 335 42.07 -1.11 -18.89
CA THR A 335 41.71 -2.49 -19.21
C THR A 335 41.37 -2.53 -20.70
N THR A 336 42.28 -3.06 -21.52
CA THR A 336 41.98 -3.33 -22.93
C THR A 336 40.86 -4.37 -22.96
N GLY A 337 39.66 -3.94 -23.32
CA GLY A 337 38.48 -4.79 -23.32
C GLY A 337 38.66 -6.00 -24.25
N SER A 338 38.92 -7.18 -23.67
CA SER A 338 38.76 -8.46 -24.35
C SER A 338 37.28 -8.81 -24.41
N ARG A 339 36.48 -8.08 -25.21
CA ARG A 339 35.17 -8.59 -25.63
C ARG A 339 35.38 -9.64 -26.73
N ARG A 340 35.86 -10.84 -26.34
CA ARG A 340 35.48 -12.05 -27.06
C ARG A 340 34.03 -12.32 -26.66
N ILE A 341 33.12 -11.94 -27.54
CA ILE A 341 31.74 -12.41 -27.51
C ILE A 341 31.81 -13.91 -27.80
N GLY A 342 31.85 -14.73 -26.76
CA GLY A 342 31.59 -16.16 -26.85
C GLY A 342 30.10 -16.34 -27.11
N ILE A 343 29.74 -16.48 -28.39
CA ILE A 343 28.55 -17.23 -28.78
C ILE A 343 29.02 -18.68 -28.80
N GLU A 344 28.72 -19.43 -27.73
CA GLU A 344 28.64 -20.88 -27.79
C GLU A 344 27.18 -21.29 -27.56
N LYS A 345 26.83 -22.36 -28.28
CA LYS A 345 25.52 -22.77 -28.78
C LYS A 345 24.43 -23.01 -27.74
#